data_AF-A0A914U731-F1
#
_entry.id   AF-A0A914U731-F1
#
_cell.length_a   1.000
_cell.length_b   1.000
_cell.length_c   1.000
_cell.angle_alpha   90.00
_cell.angle_beta   90.00
_cell.angle_gamma   90.00
#
_symmetry.space_group_name_H-M   'P 1'
#
loop_
_entity.id
_entity.type
_entity.pdbx_description
1 polymer ?
#
loop_
_entity_poly.entity_id
_entity_poly.type
_entity_poly.pdbx_seq_one_letter_code
_entity_poly.pdbx_strand_id
1 'polypeptide(L)'
;MWGVNHTIGELMHVPPPGLLMPDDFKAYSKIKIDYHAFNKDNMPSHFKIKDYCPNVFRNIREQFGVDQSEYLTSLTSYEPEVDPSESSGASRLFVSFDRKFVIKVIDSEAVAEIHAILRQYHEYIVERHGKTLLPQFLGLYRVTVDSNETYLLVMRNIFGGKYGVHKKYDLKGSTVQRQASEKEKTKELPTLKDNDFLDDNYKLMLPSDAKEQLMTLLKSDTGFLTRLHLMD
;
A
#
# COMPACT_ATOMS: atom_id res chain seq x y z
N MET A 1 3.42 -6.70 -12.78
CA MET A 1 2.38 -7.33 -13.62
C MET A 1 2.52 -8.86 -13.66
N TRP A 2 3.50 -9.43 -14.39
CA TRP A 2 3.62 -10.91 -14.53
C TRP A 2 3.62 -11.66 -13.19
N GLY A 3 4.40 -11.18 -12.21
CA GLY A 3 4.48 -11.81 -10.89
C GLY A 3 3.14 -11.90 -10.17
N VAL A 4 2.38 -10.79 -10.12
CA VAL A 4 1.03 -10.76 -9.56
C VAL A 4 0.10 -11.70 -10.34
N ASN A 5 0.18 -11.67 -11.68
CA ASN A 5 -0.64 -12.54 -12.52
C ASN A 5 -0.44 -14.02 -12.18
N HIS A 6 0.82 -14.42 -12.03
CA HIS A 6 1.18 -15.79 -11.71
C HIS A 6 0.81 -16.16 -10.27
N THR A 7 1.26 -15.40 -9.27
CA THR A 7 1.10 -15.82 -7.86
C THR A 7 -0.35 -15.73 -7.38
N ILE A 8 -1.12 -14.74 -7.84
CA ILE A 8 -2.56 -14.69 -7.56
C ILE A 8 -3.30 -15.80 -8.33
N GLY A 9 -2.95 -16.03 -9.60
CA GLY A 9 -3.54 -17.11 -10.40
C GLY A 9 -3.33 -18.48 -9.76
N GLU A 10 -2.12 -18.79 -9.28
CA GLU A 10 -1.85 -20.03 -8.53
C GLU A 10 -2.65 -20.09 -7.23
N LEU A 11 -2.71 -18.99 -6.48
CA LEU A 11 -3.42 -18.93 -5.19
C LEU A 11 -4.92 -19.14 -5.33
N MET A 12 -5.52 -18.81 -6.48
CA MET A 12 -6.93 -19.11 -6.79
C MET A 12 -7.21 -20.62 -6.88
N HIS A 13 -6.20 -21.45 -7.16
CA HIS A 13 -6.30 -22.91 -7.17
C HIS A 13 -5.98 -23.55 -5.81
N VAL A 14 -5.52 -22.76 -4.84
CA VAL A 14 -5.25 -23.22 -3.48
C VAL A 14 -6.44 -22.84 -2.59
N PRO A 15 -7.12 -23.78 -1.92
CA PRO A 15 -8.19 -23.43 -0.99
C PRO A 15 -7.74 -22.42 0.09
N PRO A 16 -8.56 -21.43 0.44
CA PRO A 16 -8.30 -20.57 1.60
C PRO A 16 -8.13 -21.40 2.88
N PRO A 17 -7.08 -21.17 3.69
CA PRO A 17 -6.96 -21.84 4.98
C PRO A 17 -8.09 -21.39 5.90
N GLY A 18 -8.64 -22.30 6.69
CA GLY A 18 -9.68 -21.95 7.67
C GLY A 18 -9.16 -21.07 8.82
N LEU A 19 -7.88 -21.21 9.17
CA LEU A 19 -7.17 -20.38 10.14
C LEU A 19 -5.72 -20.16 9.67
N LEU A 20 -5.21 -18.94 9.81
CA LEU A 20 -3.80 -18.63 9.54
C LEU A 20 -2.92 -19.11 10.70
N MET A 21 -1.86 -19.83 10.38
CA MET A 21 -0.89 -20.36 11.33
C MET A 21 0.33 -19.44 11.44
N PRO A 22 1.12 -19.51 12.52
CA PRO A 22 2.33 -18.69 12.67
C PRO A 22 3.31 -18.78 11.48
N ASP A 23 3.35 -19.91 10.79
CA ASP A 23 4.22 -20.12 9.62
C ASP A 23 3.73 -19.36 8.39
N ASP A 24 2.44 -19.06 8.25
CA ASP A 24 1.91 -18.24 7.15
C ASP A 24 2.51 -16.83 7.15
N PHE A 25 2.84 -16.30 8.34
CA PHE A 25 3.48 -14.98 8.53
C PHE A 25 4.99 -14.98 8.23
N LYS A 26 5.57 -16.13 7.91
CA LYS A 26 6.96 -16.31 7.46
C LYS A 26 7.05 -16.93 6.06
N ALA A 27 5.94 -17.45 5.56
CA ALA A 27 5.84 -18.12 4.26
C ALA A 27 6.16 -17.16 3.11
N TYR A 28 6.61 -17.73 2.00
CA TYR A 28 6.77 -17.02 0.74
C TYR A 28 6.64 -17.99 -0.43
N SER A 29 6.17 -17.50 -1.57
CA SER A 29 6.36 -18.17 -2.86
C SER A 29 7.51 -17.50 -3.60
N LYS A 30 8.36 -18.29 -4.26
CA LYS A 30 9.47 -17.77 -5.05
C LYS A 30 9.55 -18.49 -6.38
N ILE A 31 9.46 -17.72 -7.45
CA ILE A 31 9.57 -18.22 -8.83
C ILE A 31 10.81 -17.60 -9.46
N LYS A 32 11.57 -18.43 -10.17
CA LYS A 32 12.70 -18.00 -11.01
C LYS A 32 12.38 -18.38 -12.45
N ILE A 33 12.49 -17.39 -13.34
CA ILE A 33 12.26 -17.56 -14.76
C ILE A 33 13.60 -17.35 -15.48
N ASP A 34 13.93 -18.32 -16.34
CA ASP A 34 15.11 -18.31 -17.20
C ASP A 34 14.67 -18.66 -18.62
N TYR A 35 14.37 -17.64 -19.41
CA TYR A 35 14.00 -17.80 -20.81
C TYR A 35 15.23 -17.77 -21.73
N HIS A 36 15.25 -18.69 -22.69
CA HIS A 36 16.26 -18.73 -23.74
C HIS A 36 15.60 -18.46 -25.09
N ALA A 37 15.95 -17.32 -25.71
CA ALA A 37 15.42 -16.88 -27.01
C ALA A 37 13.88 -16.86 -27.11
N PHE A 38 13.20 -16.57 -26.00
CA PHE A 38 11.74 -16.55 -25.91
C PHE A 38 11.24 -15.24 -25.28
N ASN A 39 10.20 -14.65 -25.88
CA ASN A 39 9.48 -13.47 -25.38
C ASN A 39 10.36 -12.27 -24.96
N LYS A 40 11.50 -12.07 -25.63
CA LYS A 40 12.49 -11.04 -25.27
C LYS A 40 11.96 -9.61 -25.42
N ASP A 41 10.98 -9.39 -26.29
CA ASP A 41 10.44 -8.06 -26.56
C ASP A 41 9.54 -7.55 -25.42
N ASN A 42 8.96 -8.46 -24.62
CA ASN A 42 8.00 -8.11 -23.56
C ASN A 42 8.51 -8.36 -22.13
N MET A 43 9.47 -9.26 -21.94
CA MET A 43 9.93 -9.68 -20.60
C MET A 43 11.45 -9.84 -20.55
N PRO A 44 12.10 -9.52 -19.41
CA PRO A 44 13.49 -9.88 -19.18
C PRO A 44 13.71 -11.40 -19.33
N SER A 45 14.88 -11.80 -19.83
CA SER A 45 15.21 -13.22 -19.99
C SER A 45 15.43 -13.92 -18.66
N HIS A 46 15.92 -13.21 -17.64
CA HIS A 46 16.20 -13.77 -16.31
C HIS A 46 15.61 -12.87 -15.24
N PHE A 47 14.64 -13.39 -14.50
CA PHE A 47 14.07 -12.66 -13.37
C PHE A 47 13.56 -13.59 -12.28
N LYS A 48 13.41 -13.06 -11.07
CA LYS A 48 12.82 -13.76 -9.93
C LYS A 48 11.69 -12.91 -9.36
N ILE A 49 10.62 -13.58 -8.96
CA ILE A 49 9.53 -12.98 -8.19
C ILE A 49 9.47 -13.71 -6.86
N LYS A 50 9.36 -12.96 -5.78
CA LYS A 50 9.03 -13.48 -4.46
C LYS A 50 7.77 -12.78 -3.96
N ASP A 51 6.79 -13.56 -3.55
CA ASP A 51 5.52 -13.13 -2.94
C ASP A 51 5.56 -13.51 -1.46
N TYR A 52 5.51 -12.52 -0.58
CA TYR A 52 5.65 -12.70 0.86
C TYR A 52 4.28 -12.92 1.50
N CYS A 53 4.18 -13.89 2.40
CA CYS A 53 2.98 -14.22 3.17
C CYS A 53 1.68 -14.29 2.33
N PRO A 54 1.62 -15.09 1.24
CA PRO A 54 0.51 -15.00 0.27
C PRO A 54 -0.88 -15.22 0.90
N ASN A 55 -1.00 -16.18 1.82
CA ASN A 55 -2.25 -16.47 2.53
C ASN A 55 -2.67 -15.33 3.47
N VAL A 56 -1.70 -14.67 4.12
CA VAL A 56 -1.98 -13.55 5.02
C VAL A 56 -2.52 -12.37 4.21
N PHE A 57 -1.86 -11.99 3.12
CA PHE A 57 -2.35 -10.91 2.27
C PHE A 57 -3.61 -11.27 1.47
N ARG A 58 -3.87 -12.54 1.18
CA ARG A 58 -5.18 -13.00 0.69
C ARG A 58 -6.28 -12.71 1.70
N ASN A 59 -6.09 -13.10 2.96
CA ASN A 59 -7.09 -12.85 3.99
C ASN A 59 -7.25 -11.36 4.31
N ILE A 60 -6.15 -10.57 4.33
CA ILE A 60 -6.24 -9.11 4.50
C ILE A 60 -7.06 -8.48 3.37
N ARG A 61 -6.85 -8.89 2.11
CA ARG A 61 -7.68 -8.45 0.97
C ARG A 61 -9.16 -8.76 1.19
N GLU A 62 -9.48 -9.97 1.67
CA GLU A 62 -10.87 -10.34 2.02
C GLU A 62 -11.45 -9.46 3.12
N GLN A 63 -10.71 -9.17 4.20
CA GLN A 63 -11.15 -8.28 5.28
C GLN A 63 -11.43 -6.85 4.80
N PHE A 64 -10.70 -6.39 3.79
CA PHE A 64 -10.92 -5.08 3.16
C PHE A 64 -11.91 -5.10 1.98
N GLY A 65 -12.56 -6.24 1.72
CA GLY A 65 -13.51 -6.40 0.63
C GLY A 65 -12.89 -6.21 -0.75
N VAL A 66 -11.61 -6.56 -0.92
CA VAL A 66 -10.91 -6.56 -2.22
C VAL A 66 -11.08 -7.94 -2.85
N ASP A 67 -11.81 -8.00 -3.96
CA ASP A 67 -11.94 -9.23 -4.74
C ASP A 67 -10.60 -9.61 -5.40
N GLN A 68 -10.30 -10.90 -5.48
CA GLN A 68 -9.04 -11.37 -6.07
C GLN A 68 -8.96 -11.07 -7.58
N SER A 69 -10.08 -11.19 -8.30
CA SER A 69 -10.15 -10.90 -9.74
C SER A 69 -10.02 -9.41 -9.98
N GLU A 70 -10.67 -8.58 -9.16
CA GLU A 70 -10.49 -7.12 -9.18
C GLU A 70 -9.02 -6.74 -8.98
N TYR A 71 -8.38 -7.27 -7.92
CA TYR A 71 -6.97 -7.01 -7.61
C TYR A 71 -6.05 -7.41 -8.78
N LEU A 72 -6.32 -8.56 -9.38
CA LEU A 72 -5.60 -9.06 -10.56
C LEU A 72 -5.74 -8.09 -11.74
N THR A 73 -6.98 -7.81 -12.15
CA THR A 73 -7.28 -6.90 -13.27
C THR A 73 -6.60 -5.56 -13.08
N SER A 74 -6.80 -4.89 -11.93
CA SER A 74 -6.24 -3.57 -11.66
C SER A 74 -4.72 -3.52 -11.77
N LEU A 75 -4.01 -4.59 -11.41
CA LEU A 75 -2.53 -4.62 -11.38
C LEU A 75 -1.88 -5.24 -12.62
N THR A 76 -2.64 -5.86 -13.52
CA THR A 76 -2.07 -6.62 -14.64
C THR A 76 -2.68 -6.33 -16.00
N SER A 77 -3.87 -5.70 -16.09
CA SER A 77 -4.47 -5.40 -17.40
C SER A 77 -3.75 -4.28 -18.15
N TYR A 78 -3.24 -3.29 -17.43
CA TYR A 78 -2.47 -2.17 -17.98
C TYR A 78 -1.30 -1.83 -17.07
N GLU A 79 -0.27 -1.19 -17.64
CA GLU A 79 0.91 -0.76 -16.90
C GLU A 79 0.52 0.28 -15.83
N PRO A 80 0.92 0.11 -14.56
CA PRO A 80 0.74 1.12 -13.53
C PRO A 80 1.50 2.43 -13.87
N GLU A 81 0.83 3.56 -13.70
CA GLU A 81 1.39 4.88 -14.00
C GLU A 81 2.23 5.38 -12.82
N VAL A 82 3.32 6.11 -13.07
CA VAL A 82 4.07 6.79 -12.00
C VAL A 82 3.22 7.94 -11.46
N ASP A 83 3.09 8.07 -10.13
CA ASP A 83 2.37 9.20 -9.54
C ASP A 83 3.14 10.52 -9.82
N PRO A 84 2.58 11.46 -10.60
CA PRO A 84 3.25 12.71 -10.94
C PRO A 84 3.42 13.66 -9.74
N SER A 85 2.70 13.41 -8.64
CA SER A 85 2.79 14.23 -7.43
C SER A 85 4.06 13.95 -6.60
N GLU A 86 4.73 12.82 -6.83
CA GLU A 86 6.02 12.46 -6.22
C GLU A 86 7.18 13.06 -7.04
N SER A 87 7.55 14.31 -6.73
CA SER A 87 8.71 14.98 -7.35
C SER A 87 9.71 15.48 -6.33
N SER A 88 10.05 14.66 -5.32
CA SER A 88 11.10 14.97 -4.35
C SER A 88 11.42 13.79 -3.41
N GLY A 89 12.37 12.93 -3.80
CA GLY A 89 13.26 12.20 -2.87
C GLY A 89 12.70 11.07 -2.00
N ALA A 90 11.38 10.89 -1.87
CA ALA A 90 10.79 9.74 -1.21
C ALA A 90 10.45 8.65 -2.25
N SER A 91 10.77 7.39 -1.91
CA SER A 91 10.28 6.14 -2.51
C SER A 91 9.30 6.25 -3.70
N ARG A 92 9.71 5.75 -4.87
CA ARG A 92 8.92 5.77 -6.12
C ARG A 92 7.54 5.11 -5.93
N LEU A 93 6.48 5.85 -6.27
CA LEU A 93 5.09 5.37 -6.25
C LEU A 93 4.56 5.15 -7.66
N PHE A 94 3.77 4.08 -7.82
CA PHE A 94 2.97 3.81 -9.00
C PHE A 94 1.50 3.65 -8.61
N VAL A 95 0.61 3.91 -9.54
CA VAL A 95 -0.84 3.84 -9.36
C VAL A 95 -1.41 2.89 -10.41
N SER A 96 -2.31 1.98 -10.01
CA SER A 96 -3.00 1.11 -10.97
C SER A 96 -3.77 1.94 -12.01
N PHE A 97 -4.00 1.39 -13.21
CA PHE A 97 -4.65 2.14 -14.29
C PHE A 97 -6.07 2.64 -13.94
N ASP A 98 -6.76 1.89 -13.07
CA ASP A 98 -8.08 2.24 -12.54
C ASP A 98 -8.01 3.04 -11.23
N ARG A 99 -6.80 3.40 -10.81
CA ARG A 99 -6.46 4.20 -9.62
C ARG A 99 -6.89 3.60 -8.29
N LYS A 100 -7.31 2.33 -8.24
CA LYS A 100 -7.74 1.67 -6.99
C LYS A 100 -6.59 1.32 -6.04
N PHE A 101 -5.40 1.08 -6.58
CA PHE A 101 -4.25 0.63 -5.81
C PHE A 101 -3.03 1.50 -6.07
N VAL A 102 -2.19 1.62 -5.04
CA VAL A 102 -0.85 2.22 -5.09
C VAL A 102 0.18 1.13 -4.88
N ILE A 103 1.27 1.18 -5.65
CA ILE A 103 2.42 0.29 -5.54
C ILE A 103 3.60 1.16 -5.11
N LYS A 104 4.10 0.95 -3.90
CA LYS A 104 5.22 1.70 -3.33
C LYS A 104 6.50 0.89 -3.39
N VAL A 105 7.57 1.49 -3.93
CA VAL A 105 8.92 0.90 -3.92
C VAL A 105 9.56 1.11 -2.56
N ILE A 106 9.62 0.09 -1.73
CA ILE A 106 10.23 0.19 -0.40
C ILE A 106 11.64 -0.41 -0.38
N ASP A 107 12.41 -0.10 0.65
CA ASP A 107 13.71 -0.75 0.89
C ASP A 107 13.55 -2.04 1.72
N SER A 108 14.66 -2.75 1.93
CA SER A 108 14.65 -4.00 2.70
C SER A 108 14.39 -3.81 4.19
N GLU A 109 14.66 -2.63 4.74
CA GLU A 109 14.41 -2.32 6.16
C GLU A 109 12.92 -2.18 6.41
N ALA A 110 12.22 -1.41 5.58
CA ALA A 110 10.76 -1.31 5.60
C ALA A 110 10.06 -2.67 5.39
N VAL A 111 10.64 -3.57 4.59
CA VAL A 111 10.12 -4.95 4.45
C VAL A 111 10.23 -5.71 5.78
N ALA A 112 11.35 -5.57 6.50
CA ALA A 112 11.56 -6.20 7.79
C ALA A 112 10.61 -5.62 8.86
N GLU A 113 10.40 -4.31 8.87
CA GLU A 113 9.43 -3.63 9.75
C GLU A 113 8.00 -4.11 9.50
N ILE A 114 7.58 -4.20 8.23
CA ILE A 114 6.25 -4.75 7.87
C ILE A 114 6.12 -6.19 8.37
N HIS A 115 7.12 -7.04 8.16
CA HIS A 115 7.10 -8.41 8.68
C HIS A 115 7.03 -8.46 10.21
N ALA A 116 7.70 -7.54 10.91
CA ALA A 116 7.71 -7.50 12.37
C ALA A 116 6.34 -7.19 12.96
N ILE A 117 5.50 -6.42 12.24
CA ILE A 117 4.16 -6.04 12.68
C ILE A 117 3.02 -6.82 11.99
N LEU A 118 3.32 -7.62 10.96
CA LEU A 118 2.30 -8.19 10.05
C LEU A 118 1.24 -9.01 10.80
N ARG A 119 1.65 -9.75 11.83
CA ARG A 119 0.73 -10.54 12.65
C ARG A 119 -0.21 -9.66 13.45
N GLN A 120 0.31 -8.70 14.19
CA GLN A 120 -0.46 -7.77 15.00
C GLN A 120 -1.35 -6.89 14.13
N TYR A 121 -0.87 -6.50 12.95
CA TYR A 121 -1.64 -5.78 11.95
C TYR A 121 -2.81 -6.64 11.44
N HIS A 122 -2.57 -7.89 11.03
CA HIS A 122 -3.64 -8.80 10.61
C HIS A 122 -4.69 -9.01 11.70
N GLU A 123 -4.27 -9.30 12.94
CA GLU A 123 -5.14 -9.47 14.10
C GLU A 123 -6.00 -8.19 14.32
N TYR A 124 -5.39 -7.01 14.25
CA TYR A 124 -6.09 -5.73 14.36
C TYR A 124 -7.12 -5.53 13.24
N ILE A 125 -6.80 -5.86 11.99
CA ILE A 125 -7.73 -5.73 10.86
C ILE A 125 -8.94 -6.65 11.05
N VAL A 126 -8.73 -7.89 11.51
CA VAL A 126 -9.81 -8.85 11.77
C VAL A 126 -10.71 -8.36 12.92
N GLU A 127 -10.13 -7.93 14.04
CA GLU A 127 -10.87 -7.39 15.20
C GLU A 127 -11.68 -6.14 14.85
N ARG A 128 -11.18 -5.30 13.93
CA ARG A 128 -11.85 -4.09 13.47
C ARG A 128 -12.78 -4.31 12.28
N HIS A 129 -12.91 -5.54 11.80
CA HIS A 129 -13.69 -5.88 10.60
C HIS A 129 -13.32 -4.99 9.41
N GLY A 130 -12.02 -4.75 9.20
CA GLY A 130 -11.49 -3.90 8.13
C GLY A 130 -11.73 -2.39 8.30
N LYS A 131 -12.38 -1.93 9.38
CA LYS A 131 -12.67 -0.50 9.62
C LYS A 131 -11.50 0.19 10.32
N THR A 132 -10.62 0.79 9.54
CA THR A 132 -9.43 1.51 10.02
C THR A 132 -9.02 2.62 9.04
N LEU A 133 -8.28 3.62 9.53
CA LEU A 133 -7.61 4.65 8.75
C LEU A 133 -6.16 4.27 8.40
N LEU A 134 -5.64 3.17 8.95
CA LEU A 134 -4.30 2.68 8.63
C LEU A 134 -4.19 2.31 7.14
N PRO A 135 -2.97 2.38 6.57
CA PRO A 135 -2.74 1.89 5.21
C PRO A 135 -3.24 0.46 5.07
N GLN A 136 -3.99 0.18 4.01
CA GLN A 136 -4.51 -1.15 3.73
C GLN A 136 -3.47 -1.92 2.91
N PHE A 137 -2.63 -2.73 3.55
CA PHE A 137 -1.59 -3.50 2.87
C PHE A 137 -2.20 -4.74 2.19
N LEU A 138 -2.04 -4.86 0.87
CA LEU A 138 -2.74 -5.86 0.06
C LEU A 138 -1.81 -6.90 -0.58
N GLY A 139 -0.50 -6.64 -0.57
CA GLY A 139 0.51 -7.57 -1.06
C GLY A 139 1.91 -7.02 -0.89
N LEU A 140 2.87 -7.91 -0.70
CA LEU A 140 4.29 -7.57 -0.56
C LEU A 140 5.10 -8.47 -1.48
N TYR A 141 5.86 -7.85 -2.38
CA TYR A 141 6.60 -8.55 -3.42
C TYR A 141 8.06 -8.12 -3.46
N ARG A 142 8.92 -9.01 -3.94
CA ARG A 142 10.26 -8.67 -4.38
C ARG A 142 10.47 -9.14 -5.81
N VAL A 143 10.91 -8.23 -6.65
CA VAL A 143 11.29 -8.49 -8.03
C VAL A 143 12.81 -8.43 -8.11
N THR A 144 13.42 -9.43 -8.74
CA THR A 144 14.86 -9.43 -9.05
C THR A 144 15.03 -9.51 -10.56
N VAL A 145 15.63 -8.49 -11.17
CA VAL A 145 16.00 -8.46 -12.60
C VAL A 145 17.47 -8.09 -12.68
N ASP A 146 18.27 -8.85 -13.44
CA ASP A 146 19.71 -8.60 -13.58
C ASP A 146 20.44 -8.43 -12.24
N SER A 147 20.05 -9.25 -11.26
CA SER A 147 20.54 -9.21 -9.86
C SER A 147 20.17 -7.98 -9.03
N ASN A 148 19.45 -7.01 -9.60
CA ASN A 148 18.90 -5.87 -8.85
C ASN A 148 17.59 -6.27 -8.20
N GLU A 149 17.50 -6.11 -6.87
CA GLU A 149 16.29 -6.38 -6.10
C GLU A 149 15.47 -5.10 -5.90
N THR A 150 14.17 -5.18 -6.15
CA THR A 150 13.20 -4.11 -5.89
C THR A 150 12.07 -4.69 -5.05
N TYR A 151 11.75 -4.04 -3.94
CA TYR A 151 10.67 -4.45 -3.04
C TYR A 151 9.46 -3.56 -3.29
N LEU A 152 8.29 -4.18 -3.38
CA LEU A 152 7.04 -3.53 -3.78
C LEU A 152 5.96 -3.84 -2.75
N LEU A 153 5.42 -2.81 -2.14
CA LEU A 153 4.23 -2.88 -1.28
C LEU A 153 3.02 -2.39 -2.06
N VAL A 154 1.99 -3.23 -2.16
CA VAL A 154 0.71 -2.84 -2.76
C VAL A 154 -0.26 -2.45 -1.65
N MET A 155 -0.91 -1.30 -1.80
CA MET A 155 -1.89 -0.79 -0.85
C MET A 155 -3.10 -0.16 -1.55
N ARG A 156 -4.23 -0.04 -0.84
CA ARG A 156 -5.40 0.69 -1.38
C ARG A 156 -5.06 2.16 -1.57
N ASN A 157 -5.49 2.73 -2.71
CA ASN A 157 -5.37 4.16 -2.95
C ASN A 157 -6.46 4.92 -2.20
N ILE A 158 -6.08 5.77 -1.24
CA ILE A 158 -7.01 6.63 -0.50
C ILE A 158 -7.68 7.70 -1.39
N PHE A 159 -7.02 8.06 -2.50
CA PHE A 159 -7.51 9.03 -3.48
C PHE A 159 -8.10 8.38 -4.73
N GLY A 160 -8.22 7.05 -4.77
CA GLY A 160 -8.75 6.29 -5.92
C GLY A 160 -10.26 6.40 -6.10
N GLY A 161 -10.91 7.33 -5.40
CA GLY A 161 -12.35 7.51 -5.41
C GLY A 161 -12.88 8.17 -6.68
N LYS A 162 -14.21 8.15 -6.82
CA LYS A 162 -14.95 8.77 -7.94
C LYS A 162 -14.79 10.31 -8.00
N TYR A 163 -14.39 10.94 -6.90
CA TYR A 163 -14.36 12.38 -6.76
C TYR A 163 -12.93 12.91 -6.85
N GLY A 164 -12.76 14.02 -7.58
CA GLY A 164 -11.50 14.73 -7.65
C GLY A 164 -11.11 15.32 -6.29
N VAL A 165 -9.82 15.26 -5.98
CA VAL A 165 -9.22 15.88 -4.80
C VAL A 165 -8.83 17.31 -5.17
N HIS A 166 -9.40 18.29 -4.45
CA HIS A 166 -9.15 19.72 -4.71
C HIS A 166 -8.12 20.33 -3.75
N LYS A 167 -7.92 19.69 -2.59
CA LYS A 167 -6.97 20.15 -1.56
C LYS A 167 -6.39 18.94 -0.83
N LYS A 168 -5.08 18.95 -0.59
CA LYS A 168 -4.36 17.83 0.02
C LYS A 168 -3.48 18.35 1.15
N TYR A 169 -3.56 17.71 2.30
CA TYR A 169 -2.73 18.00 3.47
C TYR A 169 -2.07 16.72 3.98
N ASP A 170 -0.77 16.80 4.28
CA ASP A 170 -0.06 15.86 5.16
C ASP A 170 -0.03 16.50 6.55
N LEU A 171 -0.69 15.89 7.54
CA LEU A 171 -0.80 16.41 8.90
C LEU A 171 -0.15 15.46 9.89
N LYS A 172 0.74 15.98 10.73
CA LYS A 172 1.46 15.22 11.77
C LYS A 172 1.24 15.73 13.19
N GLY A 173 0.65 16.93 13.36
CA GLY A 173 0.42 17.57 14.65
C GLY A 173 1.63 18.29 15.24
N SER A 174 2.77 18.31 14.54
CA SER A 174 3.96 19.10 14.89
C SER A 174 4.06 20.37 14.04
N THR A 175 4.90 21.32 14.45
CA THR A 175 5.07 22.62 13.74
C THR A 175 6.44 22.79 13.09
N VAL A 176 7.43 21.97 13.47
CA VAL A 176 8.81 22.05 12.97
C VAL A 176 8.90 21.41 11.59
N GLN A 177 9.33 22.16 10.57
CA GLN A 177 9.41 21.70 9.16
C GLN A 177 8.08 21.19 8.57
N ARG A 178 6.97 21.69 9.11
CA ARG A 178 5.61 21.36 8.68
C ARG A 178 4.95 22.45 7.84
N GLN A 179 5.73 23.04 6.93
CA GLN A 179 5.24 23.90 5.85
C GLN A 179 5.65 23.32 4.49
N ALA A 180 4.77 23.40 3.50
CA ALA A 180 5.08 22.99 2.13
C ALA A 180 6.19 23.86 1.54
N SER A 181 7.09 23.22 0.79
CA SER A 181 8.15 23.95 0.10
C SER A 181 7.57 24.81 -1.02
N GLU A 182 8.26 25.88 -1.41
CA GLU A 182 7.83 26.71 -2.55
C GLU A 182 7.69 25.89 -3.84
N LYS A 183 8.59 24.93 -4.09
CA LYS A 183 8.48 24.00 -5.22
C LYS A 183 7.21 23.14 -5.17
N GLU A 184 6.78 22.71 -3.98
CA GLU A 184 5.55 21.94 -3.83
C GLU A 184 4.33 22.81 -4.13
N LYS A 185 4.33 24.06 -3.63
CA LYS A 185 3.24 25.02 -3.81
C LYS A 185 3.01 25.44 -5.27
N THR A 186 4.00 25.28 -6.16
CA THR A 186 3.82 25.54 -7.60
C THR A 186 3.08 24.44 -8.36
N LYS A 187 2.84 23.27 -7.74
CA LYS A 187 2.07 22.19 -8.37
C LYS A 187 0.60 22.56 -8.48
N GLU A 188 -0.10 21.99 -9.45
CA GLU A 188 -1.55 22.18 -9.61
C GLU A 188 -2.33 21.70 -8.37
N LEU A 189 -1.89 20.58 -7.77
CA LEU A 189 -2.45 20.05 -6.53
C LEU A 189 -1.34 19.82 -5.49
N PRO A 190 -0.96 20.87 -4.73
CA PRO A 190 0.14 20.79 -3.76
C PRO A 190 -0.24 19.93 -2.55
N THR A 191 0.76 19.26 -1.98
CA THR A 191 0.69 18.59 -0.67
C THR A 191 1.06 19.60 0.41
N LEU A 192 0.05 20.26 0.98
CA LEU A 192 0.21 21.22 2.07
C LEU A 192 0.51 20.51 3.39
N LYS A 193 1.05 21.23 4.38
CA LYS A 193 1.39 20.66 5.70
C LYS A 193 0.66 21.39 6.84
N ASP A 194 0.97 21.04 8.08
CA ASP A 194 0.29 21.52 9.29
C ASP A 194 0.26 23.06 9.40
N ASN A 195 1.36 23.76 9.13
CA ASN A 195 1.40 25.22 9.20
C ASN A 195 0.55 25.85 8.09
N ASP A 196 0.59 25.29 6.87
CA ASP A 196 -0.25 25.77 5.77
C ASP A 196 -1.75 25.56 6.09
N PHE A 197 -2.11 24.46 6.75
CA PHE A 197 -3.49 24.19 7.19
C PHE A 197 -4.00 25.24 8.19
N LEU A 198 -3.14 25.64 9.13
CA LEU A 198 -3.45 26.69 10.10
C LEU A 198 -3.56 28.07 9.43
N ASP A 199 -2.63 28.41 8.55
CA ASP A 199 -2.60 29.67 7.81
C ASP A 199 -3.83 29.83 6.89
N ASP A 200 -4.25 28.74 6.25
CA ASP A 200 -5.46 28.68 5.44
C ASP A 200 -6.75 28.87 6.25
N ASN A 201 -6.66 28.80 7.59
CA ASN A 201 -7.81 28.77 8.50
C ASN A 201 -8.86 27.74 8.06
N TYR A 202 -8.40 26.62 7.53
CA TYR A 202 -9.27 25.60 6.95
C TYR A 202 -10.00 24.84 8.06
N LYS A 203 -11.29 24.54 7.83
CA LYS A 203 -12.11 23.79 8.78
C LYS A 203 -12.79 22.63 8.08
N LEU A 204 -12.54 21.42 8.58
CA LEU A 204 -13.27 20.23 8.15
C LEU A 204 -14.62 20.18 8.86
N MET A 205 -15.66 20.65 8.17
CA MET A 205 -17.03 20.68 8.69
C MET A 205 -17.68 19.31 8.48
N LEU A 206 -17.67 18.49 9.53
CA LEU A 206 -18.32 17.17 9.53
C LEU A 206 -19.61 17.20 10.36
N PRO A 207 -20.66 16.47 9.93
CA PRO A 207 -21.75 16.08 10.81
C PRO A 207 -21.24 15.45 12.12
N SER A 208 -21.98 15.63 13.22
CA SER A 208 -21.55 15.22 14.56
C SER A 208 -21.25 13.71 14.65
N ASP A 209 -22.07 12.89 14.02
CA ASP A 209 -21.91 11.44 13.92
C ASP A 209 -20.66 11.05 13.12
N ALA A 210 -20.43 11.66 11.97
CA ALA A 210 -19.23 11.42 11.16
C ALA A 210 -17.95 11.83 11.90
N LYS A 211 -17.99 12.95 12.64
CA LYS A 211 -16.88 13.39 13.49
C LYS A 211 -16.60 12.38 14.60
N GLU A 212 -17.63 11.90 15.30
CA GLU A 212 -17.47 10.90 16.36
C GLU A 212 -16.88 9.59 15.84
N GLN A 213 -17.34 9.14 14.68
CA GLN A 213 -16.79 7.96 13.99
C GLN A 213 -15.31 8.15 13.64
N LEU A 214 -14.95 9.29 13.03
CA LEU A 214 -13.57 9.61 12.68
C LEU A 214 -12.67 9.62 13.92
N MET A 215 -13.10 10.28 15.01
CA MET A 215 -12.34 10.35 16.25
C MET A 215 -12.19 8.98 16.92
N THR A 216 -13.20 8.12 16.82
CA THR A 216 -13.15 6.74 17.35
C THR A 216 -12.14 5.88 16.59
N LEU A 217 -12.12 5.98 15.26
CA LEU A 217 -11.13 5.31 14.42
C LEU A 217 -9.72 5.81 14.72
N LEU A 218 -9.52 7.14 14.71
CA LEU A 218 -8.23 7.76 15.03
C LEU A 218 -7.70 7.31 16.39
N LYS A 219 -8.52 7.30 17.44
CA LYS A 219 -8.12 6.85 18.78
C LYS A 219 -7.72 5.38 18.79
N SER A 220 -8.45 4.54 18.07
CA SER A 220 -8.18 3.11 17.98
C SER A 220 -6.88 2.82 17.23
N ASP A 221 -6.69 3.45 16.08
CA ASP A 221 -5.53 3.26 15.20
C ASP A 221 -4.26 3.82 15.84
N THR A 222 -4.30 5.03 16.41
CA THR A 222 -3.15 5.61 17.13
C THR A 222 -2.78 4.80 18.36
N GLY A 223 -3.77 4.27 19.09
CA GLY A 223 -3.53 3.34 20.19
C GLY A 223 -2.86 2.03 19.75
N PHE A 224 -3.20 1.52 18.57
CA PHE A 224 -2.52 0.36 17.97
C PHE A 224 -1.06 0.68 17.59
N LEU A 225 -0.83 1.77 16.87
CA LEU A 225 0.52 2.21 16.48
C LEU A 225 1.42 2.44 17.71
N THR A 226 0.87 3.04 18.76
CA THR A 226 1.60 3.30 20.02
C THR A 226 2.05 2.00 20.70
N ARG A 227 1.21 0.96 20.72
CA ARG A 227 1.57 -0.35 21.30
C ARG A 227 2.70 -1.05 20.54
N LEU A 228 2.84 -0.74 19.25
CA LEU A 228 3.90 -1.26 18.39
C LEU A 228 5.16 -0.37 18.39
N HIS A 229 5.17 0.71 19.16
CA HIS A 229 6.26 1.70 19.18
C HIS A 229 6.54 2.31 17.79
N LEU A 230 5.50 2.43 16.96
CA LEU A 230 5.61 3.05 15.63
C LEU A 230 5.42 4.55 15.75
N MET A 231 6.42 5.30 15.31
CA MET A 231 6.41 6.76 15.17
C MET A 231 7.35 7.19 14.05
N ASP A 232 7.13 8.39 13.52
CA ASP A 232 8.03 9.10 12.61
C ASP A 232 8.83 10.18 13.36
#